data_AF-A0AAQ4EN45-F1
#
_entry.id   AF-A0AAQ4EN45-F1
#
_cell.length_a   1.000
_cell.length_b   1.000
_cell.length_c   1.000
_cell.angle_alpha   90.00
_cell.angle_beta   90.00
_cell.angle_gamma   90.00
#
_symmetry.space_group_name_H-M   'P 1'
#
loop_
_entity.id
_entity.type
_entity.pdbx_description
1 polymer ?
#
loop_
_entity_poly.entity_id
_entity_poly.type
_entity_poly.pdbx_seq_one_letter_code
_entity_poly.pdbx_strand_id
1 'polypeptide(L)'
;MGDLFPALSADHPEVTELESLCLRCRENGTTRLLLTKIPFYREVVVMSFCCDHCGWQNSELQPAATVQPTGVRCELSVRTRQDLNRQVVKTRDAVVTVPDVELEIPARTQEGSVTTVEGLLQRAVQGLEASLADCAEEARAGKLSDFVGRLRDLLQLRRQFRLVLDDPSGNSFVENPQAPEADPCMVVQRYQRTAQQDAALGIAESSSSVQDDDVRDDVLGFATNCSECQAPCETRMKLTQ
;
A
#
# COMPACT_ATOMS: atom_id res chain seq x y z
N MET A 1 3.71 -16.39 -30.08
CA MET A 1 3.07 -16.80 -28.82
C MET A 1 3.02 -15.53 -28.00
N GLY A 2 1.86 -14.85 -28.00
CA GLY A 2 1.74 -13.56 -27.31
C GLY A 2 1.77 -13.76 -25.81
N ASP A 3 2.38 -12.83 -25.08
CA ASP A 3 2.40 -12.87 -23.63
C ASP A 3 0.97 -12.98 -23.10
N LEU A 4 0.72 -14.02 -22.30
CA LEU A 4 -0.57 -14.30 -21.66
C LEU A 4 -1.03 -13.18 -20.73
N PHE A 5 -0.15 -12.22 -20.42
CA PHE A 5 -0.40 -11.06 -19.60
C PHE A 5 0.19 -9.82 -20.28
N PRO A 6 -0.63 -8.98 -20.93
CA PRO A 6 -0.18 -7.69 -21.45
C PRO A 6 0.41 -6.84 -20.32
N ALA A 7 1.54 -6.17 -20.59
CA ALA A 7 2.08 -5.20 -19.65
C ALA A 7 1.08 -4.05 -19.47
N LEU A 8 0.60 -3.84 -18.24
CA LEU A 8 -0.31 -2.74 -17.93
C LEU A 8 0.47 -1.42 -17.92
N SER A 9 0.00 -0.41 -18.66
CA SER A 9 0.58 0.94 -18.67
C SER A 9 -0.42 1.97 -18.15
N ALA A 10 0.02 2.85 -17.23
CA ALA A 10 -0.83 3.93 -16.71
C ALA A 10 -0.96 5.11 -17.68
N ASP A 11 -0.02 5.26 -18.62
CA ASP A 11 -0.03 6.35 -19.62
C ASP A 11 -1.00 6.05 -20.78
N HIS A 12 -1.32 4.78 -20.99
CA HIS A 12 -2.32 4.30 -21.94
C HIS A 12 -3.22 3.29 -21.22
N PRO A 13 -4.34 3.74 -20.59
CA PRO A 13 -5.22 2.87 -19.82
C PRO A 13 -6.01 1.94 -20.75
N GLU A 14 -5.37 0.87 -21.19
CA GLU A 14 -6.00 -0.24 -21.89
C GLU A 14 -6.63 -1.19 -20.88
N VAL A 15 -7.83 -1.67 -21.20
CA VAL A 15 -8.52 -2.66 -20.36
C VAL A 15 -8.00 -4.03 -20.71
N THR A 16 -7.33 -4.68 -19.77
CA THR A 16 -6.90 -6.09 -19.92
C THR A 16 -8.01 -6.99 -19.42
N GLU A 17 -8.54 -7.85 -20.30
CA GLU A 17 -9.55 -8.85 -19.94
C GLU A 17 -8.89 -10.22 -19.73
N LEU A 18 -9.27 -10.90 -18.65
CA LEU A 18 -8.79 -12.25 -18.33
C LEU A 18 -9.95 -13.12 -17.81
N GLU A 19 -9.91 -14.40 -18.14
CA GLU A 19 -10.88 -15.37 -17.60
C GLU A 19 -10.54 -15.71 -16.14
N SER A 20 -11.54 -15.73 -15.27
CA SER A 20 -11.39 -16.01 -13.84
C SER A 20 -12.52 -16.88 -13.31
N LEU A 21 -12.21 -17.73 -12.33
CA LEU A 21 -13.20 -18.57 -11.68
C LEU A 21 -14.19 -17.74 -10.84
N CYS A 22 -15.49 -17.89 -11.09
CA CYS A 22 -16.53 -17.29 -10.26
C CYS A 22 -16.63 -18.04 -8.92
N LEU A 23 -16.38 -17.37 -7.80
CA LEU A 23 -16.46 -18.01 -6.48
C LEU A 23 -17.89 -18.38 -6.04
N ARG A 24 -18.92 -17.87 -6.74
CA ARG A 24 -20.32 -18.15 -6.44
C ARG A 24 -20.85 -19.40 -7.15
N CYS A 25 -20.74 -19.45 -8.47
CA CYS A 25 -21.25 -20.57 -9.28
C CYS A 25 -20.16 -21.55 -9.74
N ARG A 26 -18.88 -21.22 -9.52
CA ARG A 26 -17.71 -22.01 -9.94
C ARG A 26 -17.54 -22.19 -11.45
N GLU A 27 -18.26 -21.39 -12.24
CA GLU A 27 -18.04 -21.25 -13.68
C GLU A 27 -17.07 -20.09 -13.95
N ASN A 28 -16.46 -20.06 -15.13
CA ASN A 28 -15.59 -18.94 -15.50
C ASN A 28 -16.42 -17.67 -15.79
N GLY A 29 -15.94 -16.54 -15.29
CA GLY A 29 -16.38 -15.20 -15.66
C GLY A 29 -15.21 -14.39 -16.20
N THR A 30 -15.46 -13.11 -16.46
CA THR A 30 -14.47 -12.18 -17.01
C THR A 30 -14.04 -11.19 -15.95
N THR A 31 -12.74 -11.10 -15.70
CA THR A 31 -12.11 -10.04 -14.90
C THR A 31 -11.50 -9.01 -15.84
N ARG A 32 -11.89 -7.74 -15.66
CA ARG A 32 -11.33 -6.59 -16.37
C ARG A 32 -10.37 -5.85 -15.45
N LEU A 33 -9.12 -5.68 -15.87
CA LEU A 33 -8.12 -4.89 -15.17
C LEU A 33 -7.93 -3.57 -15.90
N LEU A 34 -8.07 -2.47 -15.16
CA LEU A 34 -7.82 -1.12 -15.64
C LEU A 34 -6.76 -0.48 -14.74
N LEU A 35 -5.53 -0.33 -15.25
CA LEU A 35 -4.49 0.44 -14.59
C LEU A 35 -4.75 1.93 -14.88
N THR A 36 -5.01 2.72 -13.85
CA THR A 36 -5.30 4.15 -13.98
C THR A 36 -4.62 4.95 -12.87
N LYS A 37 -4.33 6.22 -13.14
CA LYS A 37 -3.74 7.13 -12.17
C LYS A 37 -4.83 8.03 -11.60
N ILE A 38 -5.12 7.88 -10.31
CA ILE A 38 -5.99 8.82 -9.62
C ILE A 38 -5.17 10.08 -9.31
N PRO A 39 -5.64 11.28 -9.71
CA PRO A 39 -4.97 12.54 -9.39
C PRO A 39 -4.68 12.62 -7.90
N PHE A 40 -3.45 13.03 -7.56
CA PHE A 40 -2.97 13.18 -6.18
C PHE A 40 -2.88 11.90 -5.32
N TYR A 41 -3.38 10.76 -5.80
CA TYR A 41 -3.44 9.49 -5.05
C TYR A 41 -2.46 8.41 -5.54
N ARG A 42 -2.15 8.38 -6.87
CA ARG A 42 -1.21 7.48 -7.61
C ARG A 42 -1.91 6.42 -8.47
N GLU A 43 -1.11 5.53 -9.04
CA GLU A 43 -1.51 4.43 -9.94
C GLU A 43 -2.20 3.30 -9.17
N VAL A 44 -3.39 2.94 -9.64
CA VAL A 44 -4.26 1.92 -9.08
C VAL A 44 -4.75 1.01 -10.18
N VAL A 45 -4.90 -0.27 -9.87
CA VAL A 45 -5.55 -1.27 -10.72
C VAL A 45 -6.99 -1.41 -10.24
N VAL A 46 -7.93 -1.01 -11.08
CA VAL A 46 -9.35 -1.29 -10.90
C VAL A 46 -9.62 -2.66 -11.51
N MET A 47 -10.03 -3.62 -10.68
CA MET A 47 -10.44 -4.95 -11.10
C MET A 47 -11.96 -5.02 -11.10
N SER A 48 -12.57 -5.38 -12.22
CA SER A 48 -14.01 -5.59 -12.32
C SER A 48 -14.29 -6.99 -12.83
N PHE A 49 -14.78 -7.86 -11.94
CA PHE A 49 -15.25 -9.19 -12.28
C PHE A 49 -16.73 -9.17 -12.65
N CYS A 50 -17.11 -9.88 -13.71
CA CYS A 50 -18.49 -10.15 -14.10
C CYS A 50 -18.65 -11.62 -14.53
N CYS A 51 -19.64 -12.31 -13.97
CA CYS A 51 -20.01 -13.67 -14.38
C CYS A 51 -21.32 -13.66 -15.16
N ASP A 52 -21.27 -14.06 -16.43
CA ASP A 52 -22.45 -14.13 -17.31
C ASP A 52 -23.43 -15.24 -16.93
N HIS A 53 -22.97 -16.26 -16.20
CA HIS A 53 -23.79 -17.41 -15.79
C HIS A 53 -24.71 -17.12 -14.61
N CYS A 54 -24.23 -16.41 -13.59
CA CYS A 54 -25.00 -16.14 -12.36
C CYS A 54 -25.23 -14.65 -12.07
N GLY A 55 -24.70 -13.77 -12.93
CA GLY A 55 -24.83 -12.31 -12.78
C GLY A 55 -24.04 -11.71 -11.62
N TRP A 56 -23.16 -12.48 -10.97
CA TRP A 56 -22.32 -11.96 -9.89
C TRP A 56 -21.28 -11.01 -10.45
N GLN A 57 -21.15 -9.83 -9.82
CA GLN A 57 -20.19 -8.80 -10.17
C GLN A 57 -19.44 -8.37 -8.91
N ASN A 58 -18.16 -8.03 -9.07
CA ASN A 58 -17.31 -7.52 -8.01
C ASN A 58 -16.37 -6.47 -8.58
N SER A 59 -16.20 -5.34 -7.88
CA SER A 59 -15.22 -4.32 -8.26
C SER A 59 -14.28 -4.05 -7.09
N GLU A 60 -12.99 -4.18 -7.35
CA GLU A 60 -11.93 -3.99 -6.36
C GLU A 60 -10.93 -2.95 -6.88
N LEU A 61 -10.35 -2.16 -5.98
CA LEU A 61 -9.32 -1.19 -6.30
C LEU A 61 -8.06 -1.57 -5.53
N GLN A 62 -6.98 -1.84 -6.26
CA GLN A 62 -5.69 -2.26 -5.70
C GLN A 62 -4.59 -1.27 -6.11
N PRO A 63 -3.57 -1.01 -5.27
CA PRO A 63 -2.38 -0.27 -5.70
C PRO A 63 -1.62 -1.03 -6.79
N ALA A 64 -1.10 -0.33 -7.80
CA ALA A 64 -0.33 -0.96 -8.88
C ALA A 64 0.99 -1.59 -8.42
N ALA A 65 1.62 -0.99 -7.40
CA ALA A 65 2.81 -1.53 -6.75
C ALA A 65 2.49 -1.95 -5.32
N THR A 66 2.87 -3.18 -4.96
CA THR A 66 2.73 -3.72 -3.61
C THR A 66 3.46 -2.87 -2.57
N VAL A 67 4.61 -2.31 -2.96
CA VAL A 67 5.46 -1.48 -2.10
C VAL A 67 6.12 -0.35 -2.90
N GLN A 68 6.07 0.87 -2.38
CA GLN A 68 6.67 2.07 -3.00
C GLN A 68 8.17 2.16 -2.74
N PRO A 69 8.95 3.00 -3.45
CA PRO A 69 10.38 3.15 -3.15
C PRO A 69 10.67 3.81 -1.78
N THR A 70 9.75 4.63 -1.27
CA THR A 70 9.90 5.34 0.02
C THR A 70 8.70 5.09 0.91
N GLY A 71 8.93 5.03 2.23
CA GLY A 71 7.85 5.12 3.21
C GLY A 71 7.24 6.52 3.26
N VAL A 72 6.02 6.62 3.77
CA VAL A 72 5.31 7.89 3.93
C VAL A 72 4.86 8.07 5.36
N ARG A 73 5.06 9.28 5.90
CA ARG A 73 4.56 9.72 7.19
C ARG A 73 3.72 10.96 6.99
N CYS A 74 2.43 10.86 7.26
CA CYS A 74 1.47 11.96 7.19
C CYS A 74 1.10 12.41 8.59
N GLU A 75 1.38 13.67 8.92
CA GLU A 75 0.95 14.30 10.16
C GLU A 75 -0.16 15.30 9.87
N LEU A 76 -1.37 15.01 10.33
CA LEU A 76 -2.55 15.86 10.18
C LEU A 76 -2.90 16.50 11.52
N SER A 77 -2.98 17.83 11.54
CA SER A 77 -3.54 18.60 12.66
C SER A 77 -5.04 18.76 12.46
N VAL A 78 -5.84 18.02 13.23
CA VAL A 78 -7.30 18.04 13.12
C VAL A 78 -7.84 19.21 13.95
N ARG A 79 -8.43 20.20 13.28
CA ARG A 79 -8.94 21.43 13.93
C ARG A 79 -10.43 21.64 13.69
N THR A 80 -10.93 21.22 12.53
CA THR A 80 -12.29 21.49 12.07
C THR A 80 -13.04 20.20 11.75
N ARG A 81 -14.36 20.30 11.60
CA ARG A 81 -15.17 19.15 11.13
C ARG A 81 -14.82 18.71 9.72
N GLN A 82 -14.34 19.62 8.88
CA GLN A 82 -13.86 19.26 7.55
C GLN A 82 -12.66 18.32 7.62
N ASP A 83 -11.78 18.51 8.62
CA ASP A 83 -10.62 17.64 8.81
C ASP A 83 -11.02 16.21 9.23
N LEU A 84 -12.11 16.06 9.99
CA LEU A 84 -12.68 14.76 10.33
C LEU A 84 -13.23 14.01 9.11
N ASN A 85 -13.73 14.76 8.12
CA ASN A 85 -14.33 14.20 6.90
C ASN A 85 -13.31 13.86 5.81
N ARG A 86 -12.03 14.19 6.00
CA ARG A 86 -10.97 13.87 5.02
C ARG A 86 -10.90 12.37 4.80
N GLN A 87 -10.84 11.98 3.53
CA GLN A 87 -10.65 10.59 3.16
C GLN A 87 -9.24 10.12 3.53
N VAL A 88 -9.17 8.96 4.17
CA VAL A 88 -7.94 8.30 4.60
C VAL A 88 -7.92 6.94 3.96
N VAL A 89 -6.84 6.64 3.24
CA VAL A 89 -6.53 5.27 2.85
C VAL A 89 -5.43 4.77 3.75
N LYS A 90 -5.79 3.79 4.59
CA LYS A 90 -4.87 3.09 5.49
C LYS A 90 -4.56 1.73 4.88
N THR A 91 -3.30 1.39 4.73
CA THR A 91 -2.87 0.03 4.40
C THR A 91 -2.69 -0.84 5.64
N ARG A 92 -2.51 -2.14 5.43
CA ARG A 92 -2.26 -3.11 6.49
C ARG A 92 -0.97 -2.80 7.26
N ASP A 93 0.07 -2.36 6.56
CA ASP A 93 1.39 -2.08 7.14
C ASP A 93 1.50 -0.70 7.81
N ALA A 94 0.45 0.13 7.70
CA ALA A 94 0.43 1.46 8.30
C ALA A 94 0.13 1.44 9.80
N VAL A 95 0.92 2.22 10.54
CA VAL A 95 0.73 2.54 11.96
C VAL A 95 -0.03 3.85 12.07
N VAL A 96 -1.05 3.89 12.93
CA VAL A 96 -1.80 5.10 13.24
C VAL A 96 -1.51 5.50 14.68
N THR A 97 -1.12 6.75 14.90
CA THR A 97 -0.86 7.27 16.24
C THR A 97 -1.61 8.57 16.46
N VAL A 98 -2.23 8.72 17.64
CA VAL A 98 -2.79 9.99 18.13
C VAL A 98 -2.09 10.33 19.44
N PRO A 99 -0.99 11.12 19.39
CA PRO A 99 -0.17 11.41 20.57
C PRO A 99 -0.95 12.06 21.72
N ASP A 100 -1.93 12.92 21.42
CA ASP A 100 -2.72 13.66 22.41
C ASP A 100 -3.55 12.77 23.35
N VAL A 101 -3.88 11.55 22.91
CA VAL A 101 -4.62 10.57 23.71
C VAL A 101 -3.84 9.27 23.93
N GLU A 102 -2.57 9.24 23.52
CA GLU A 102 -1.71 8.05 23.61
C GLU A 102 -2.33 6.82 22.92
N LEU A 103 -3.08 7.04 21.82
CA LEU A 103 -3.62 5.96 21.01
C LEU A 103 -2.57 5.54 19.98
N GLU A 104 -2.29 4.25 19.92
CA GLU A 104 -1.49 3.64 18.86
C GLU A 104 -2.21 2.41 18.30
N ILE A 105 -2.38 2.37 16.99
CA ILE A 105 -2.89 1.22 16.25
C ILE A 105 -1.71 0.65 15.45
N PRO A 106 -1.12 -0.46 15.89
CA PRO A 106 0.08 -0.99 15.26
C PRO A 106 -0.23 -1.60 13.89
N ALA A 107 0.81 -1.70 13.07
CA ALA A 107 0.76 -2.35 11.77
C ALA A 107 0.23 -3.79 11.88
N ARG A 108 -0.40 -4.28 10.81
CA ARG A 108 -0.93 -5.65 10.65
C ARG A 108 -2.05 -6.06 11.62
N THR A 109 -2.54 -5.16 12.47
CA THR A 109 -3.71 -5.40 13.33
C THR A 109 -5.04 -5.29 12.59
N GLN A 110 -5.07 -4.53 11.50
CA GLN A 110 -6.26 -4.24 10.71
C GLN A 110 -5.92 -4.38 9.22
N GLU A 111 -6.89 -4.84 8.45
CA GLU A 111 -6.79 -4.87 6.99
C GLU A 111 -6.76 -3.45 6.39
N GLY A 112 -6.27 -3.36 5.15
CA GLY A 112 -6.31 -2.11 4.40
C GLY A 112 -7.76 -1.64 4.23
N SER A 113 -8.01 -0.34 4.44
CA SER A 113 -9.34 0.22 4.27
C SER A 113 -9.30 1.67 3.81
N VAL A 114 -10.31 2.03 3.04
CA VAL A 114 -10.64 3.41 2.69
C VAL A 114 -11.70 3.88 3.69
N THR A 115 -11.40 4.92 4.45
CA THR A 115 -12.27 5.47 5.49
C THR A 115 -12.09 6.99 5.58
N THR A 116 -12.63 7.62 6.62
CA THR A 116 -12.35 9.02 6.96
C THR A 116 -11.58 9.09 8.27
N VAL A 117 -11.03 10.25 8.61
CA VAL A 117 -10.42 10.48 9.94
C VAL A 117 -11.42 10.16 11.06
N GLU A 118 -12.68 10.58 10.90
CA GLU A 118 -13.77 10.24 11.83
C GLU A 118 -13.99 8.72 11.90
N GLY A 119 -14.12 8.06 10.74
CA GLY A 119 -14.38 6.63 10.67
C GLY A 119 -13.28 5.78 11.31
N LEU A 120 -12.02 6.23 11.19
CA LEU A 120 -10.87 5.59 11.83
C LEU A 120 -10.98 5.64 13.37
N LEU A 121 -11.32 6.80 13.92
CA LEU A 121 -11.51 6.98 15.37
C LEU A 121 -12.76 6.26 15.89
N GLN A 122 -13.87 6.32 15.15
CA GLN A 122 -15.09 5.59 15.50
C GLN A 122 -14.85 4.08 15.56
N ARG A 123 -14.10 3.53 14.60
CA ARG A 123 -13.72 2.10 14.60
C ARG A 123 -12.85 1.75 15.81
N ALA A 124 -11.92 2.61 16.18
CA ALA A 124 -11.11 2.42 17.40
C ALA A 124 -12.00 2.41 18.65
N VAL A 125 -12.95 3.34 18.76
CA VAL A 125 -13.93 3.38 19.86
C VAL A 125 -14.75 2.09 19.92
N GLN A 126 -15.30 1.62 18.80
CA GLN A 126 -16.08 0.38 18.75
C GLN A 126 -15.26 -0.84 19.18
N GLY A 127 -14.00 -0.95 18.76
CA GLY A 127 -13.11 -2.04 19.16
C GLY A 127 -12.80 -2.05 20.66
N LEU A 128 -12.65 -0.86 21.25
CA LEU A 128 -12.42 -0.70 22.68
C LEU A 128 -13.69 -0.96 23.51
N GLU A 129 -14.86 -0.57 23.01
CA GLU A 129 -16.16 -0.86 23.64
C GLU A 129 -16.47 -2.36 23.65
N ALA A 130 -16.17 -3.08 22.56
CA ALA A 130 -16.27 -4.53 22.54
C ALA A 130 -15.33 -5.18 23.58
N SER A 131 -14.09 -4.71 23.67
CA SER A 131 -13.14 -5.18 24.68
C SER A 131 -13.56 -4.85 26.12
N LEU A 132 -14.32 -3.76 26.32
CA LEU A 132 -14.89 -3.38 27.61
C LEU A 132 -16.00 -4.34 28.03
N ALA A 133 -16.87 -4.74 27.09
CA ALA A 133 -17.96 -5.68 27.35
C ALA A 133 -17.45 -7.07 27.77
N ASP A 134 -16.31 -7.49 27.22
CA ASP A 134 -15.67 -8.78 27.54
C ASP A 134 -14.76 -8.71 28.79
N CYS A 135 -14.58 -7.53 29.39
CA CYS A 135 -13.68 -7.34 30.52
C CYS A 135 -14.36 -7.65 31.87
N ALA A 136 -13.91 -8.71 32.54
CA ALA A 136 -14.41 -9.09 33.86
C ALA A 136 -13.83 -8.26 35.03
N GLU A 137 -12.76 -7.49 34.80
CA GLU A 137 -12.02 -6.79 35.85
C GLU A 137 -12.39 -5.30 35.93
N GLU A 138 -13.08 -4.90 37.00
CA GLU A 138 -13.64 -3.54 37.17
C GLU A 138 -12.59 -2.42 37.10
N ALA A 139 -11.40 -2.65 37.65
CA ALA A 139 -10.31 -1.66 37.64
C ALA A 139 -9.77 -1.38 36.23
N ARG A 140 -9.79 -2.40 35.35
CA ARG A 140 -9.38 -2.27 33.95
C ARG A 140 -10.50 -1.66 33.11
N ALA A 141 -11.74 -2.02 33.42
CA ALA A 141 -12.92 -1.45 32.79
C ALA A 141 -13.04 0.08 33.01
N GLY A 142 -12.73 0.56 34.22
CA GLY A 142 -12.71 2.00 34.53
C GLY A 142 -11.73 2.78 33.63
N LYS A 143 -10.47 2.34 33.56
CA LYS A 143 -9.44 2.99 32.73
C LYS A 143 -9.78 2.99 31.24
N LEU A 144 -10.38 1.90 30.76
CA LEU A 144 -10.78 1.77 29.37
C LEU A 144 -11.98 2.67 29.04
N SER A 145 -12.96 2.76 29.94
CA SER A 145 -14.08 3.69 29.84
C SER A 145 -13.60 5.15 29.77
N ASP A 146 -12.66 5.53 30.63
CA ASP A 146 -12.05 6.88 30.60
C ASP A 146 -11.34 7.16 29.27
N PHE A 147 -10.65 6.15 28.73
CA PHE A 147 -9.99 6.25 27.43
C PHE A 147 -11.00 6.40 26.27
N VAL A 148 -12.09 5.62 26.27
CA VAL A 148 -13.19 5.77 25.31
C VAL A 148 -13.83 7.16 25.42
N GLY A 149 -13.97 7.70 26.63
CA GLY A 149 -14.42 9.06 26.86
C GLY A 149 -13.52 10.10 26.17
N ARG A 150 -12.19 9.96 26.33
CA ARG A 150 -11.21 10.84 25.65
C ARG A 150 -11.33 10.76 24.12
N LEU A 151 -11.51 9.58 23.55
CA LEU A 151 -11.69 9.43 22.10
C LEU A 151 -12.99 10.07 21.60
N ARG A 152 -14.09 9.95 22.36
CA ARG A 152 -15.36 10.60 22.02
C ARG A 152 -15.27 12.13 22.10
N ASP A 153 -14.48 12.67 23.03
CA ASP A 153 -14.20 14.11 23.08
C ASP A 153 -13.46 14.61 21.82
N LEU A 154 -12.56 13.79 21.26
CA LEU A 154 -11.89 14.10 19.98
C LEU A 154 -12.86 14.10 18.79
N LEU A 155 -13.77 13.11 18.73
CA LEU A 155 -14.82 13.05 17.70
C LEU A 155 -15.75 14.28 17.75
N GLN A 156 -15.98 14.84 18.93
CA GLN A 156 -16.77 16.07 19.11
C GLN A 156 -15.95 17.35 18.85
N LEU A 157 -14.66 17.25 18.54
CA LEU A 157 -13.72 18.38 18.38
C LEU A 157 -13.69 19.31 19.61
N ARG A 158 -13.88 18.77 20.81
CA ARG A 158 -13.69 19.55 22.04
C ARG A 158 -12.23 19.96 22.23
N ARG A 159 -11.31 19.21 21.62
CA ARG A 159 -9.87 19.47 21.60
C ARG A 159 -9.34 19.21 20.20
N GLN A 160 -8.39 20.04 19.77
CA GLN A 160 -7.60 19.78 18.56
C GLN A 160 -6.60 18.68 18.88
N PHE A 161 -6.28 17.84 17.91
CA PHE A 161 -5.35 16.74 18.08
C PHE A 161 -4.55 16.49 16.80
N ARG A 162 -3.44 15.78 16.94
CA ARG A 162 -2.63 15.34 15.81
C ARG A 162 -2.89 13.87 15.50
N LEU A 163 -3.19 13.58 14.25
CA LEU A 163 -3.20 12.23 13.70
C LEU A 163 -1.89 12.01 12.93
N VAL A 164 -1.17 10.95 13.26
CA VAL A 164 0.03 10.52 12.54
C VAL A 164 -0.27 9.19 11.87
N LEU A 165 -0.10 9.13 10.56
CA LEU A 165 -0.21 7.93 9.75
C LEU A 165 1.17 7.63 9.17
N ASP A 166 1.82 6.58 9.66
CA ASP A 166 3.14 6.16 9.25
C ASP A 166 3.06 4.82 8.52
N ASP A 167 3.36 4.83 7.22
CA ASP A 167 3.26 3.67 6.36
C ASP A 167 4.59 3.41 5.62
N PRO A 168 5.35 2.38 6.05
CA PRO A 168 6.57 1.95 5.37
C PRO A 168 6.32 1.51 3.93
N SER A 169 5.15 0.95 3.60
CA SER A 169 4.82 0.54 2.23
C SER A 169 4.65 1.73 1.29
N GLY A 170 4.42 2.94 1.84
CA GLY A 170 4.23 4.18 1.10
C GLY A 170 2.85 4.32 0.46
N ASN A 171 1.94 3.35 0.62
CA ASN A 171 0.67 3.27 -0.09
C ASN A 171 -0.49 3.95 0.64
N SER A 172 -0.31 4.37 1.89
CA SER A 172 -1.30 5.12 2.65
C SER A 172 -1.37 6.59 2.23
N PHE A 173 -2.55 7.18 2.40
CA PHE A 173 -2.86 8.52 1.93
C PHE A 173 -3.89 9.21 2.82
N VAL A 174 -3.79 10.53 2.93
CA VAL A 174 -4.78 11.39 3.55
C VAL A 174 -5.13 12.50 2.57
N GLU A 175 -6.41 12.73 2.36
CA GLU A 175 -6.93 13.73 1.43
C GLU A 175 -6.51 15.15 1.81
N ASN A 176 -6.04 15.89 0.80
CA ASN A 176 -5.84 17.32 0.85
C ASN A 176 -7.03 18.03 0.18
N PRO A 177 -7.95 18.64 0.95
CA PRO A 177 -9.11 19.34 0.39
C PRO A 177 -8.75 20.63 -0.35
N GLN A 178 -7.53 21.14 -0.18
CA GLN A 178 -7.02 22.35 -0.84
C GLN A 178 -6.15 22.04 -2.06
N ALA A 179 -6.03 20.77 -2.46
CA ALA A 179 -5.25 20.40 -3.64
C ALA A 179 -5.68 21.21 -4.88
N PRO A 180 -4.73 21.73 -5.68
CA PRO A 180 -3.30 21.46 -5.70
C PRO A 180 -2.45 22.30 -4.71
N GLU A 181 -3.05 23.22 -3.95
CA GLU A 181 -2.33 24.03 -2.98
C GLU A 181 -1.86 23.18 -1.78
N ALA A 182 -0.78 23.64 -1.14
CA ALA A 182 -0.25 22.96 0.05
C ALA A 182 -1.22 23.12 1.22
N ASP A 183 -1.48 22.02 1.91
CA ASP A 183 -2.36 22.02 3.07
C ASP A 183 -1.63 22.59 4.31
N PRO A 184 -2.13 23.66 4.96
CA PRO A 184 -1.50 24.22 6.15
C PRO A 184 -1.64 23.32 7.39
N CYS A 185 -2.59 22.39 7.38
CA CYS A 185 -2.89 21.50 8.50
C CYS A 185 -2.26 20.11 8.34
N MET A 186 -1.64 19.79 7.19
CA MET A 186 -1.09 18.47 6.91
C MET A 186 0.37 18.56 6.44
N VAL A 187 1.24 17.78 7.07
CA VAL A 187 2.65 17.63 6.69
C VAL A 187 2.86 16.20 6.21
N VAL A 188 3.31 16.05 4.96
CA VAL A 188 3.64 14.75 4.38
C VAL A 188 5.15 14.65 4.22
N GLN A 189 5.75 13.69 4.90
CA GLN A 189 7.18 13.39 4.82
C GLN A 189 7.37 12.03 4.15
N ARG A 190 8.34 11.94 3.24
CA ARG A 190 8.78 10.68 2.65
C ARG A 190 10.13 10.33 3.23
N TYR A 191 10.32 9.06 3.58
CA TYR A 191 11.55 8.60 4.21
C TYR A 191 12.08 7.33 3.53
N GLN A 192 13.40 7.12 3.63
CA GLN A 192 14.01 5.85 3.25
C GLN A 192 13.78 4.84 4.35
N ARG A 193 13.29 3.66 3.97
CA ARG A 193 13.01 2.58 4.92
C ARG A 193 14.29 2.07 5.57
N THR A 194 14.14 1.56 6.77
CA THR A 194 15.20 0.77 7.42
C THR A 194 15.19 -0.65 6.89
N ALA A 195 16.32 -1.37 7.00
CA ALA A 195 16.40 -2.79 6.61
C ALA A 195 15.35 -3.67 7.31
N GLN A 196 14.97 -3.32 8.55
CA GLN A 196 13.89 -4.02 9.27
C GLN A 196 12.52 -3.79 8.63
N GLN A 197 12.25 -2.56 8.18
CA GLN A 197 11.00 -2.23 7.48
C GLN A 197 10.94 -2.90 6.11
N ASP A 198 12.06 -2.95 5.37
CA ASP A 198 12.14 -3.66 4.09
C ASP A 198 11.88 -5.15 4.27
N ALA A 199 12.55 -5.80 5.24
CA ALA A 199 12.33 -7.20 5.56
C ALA A 199 10.87 -7.48 5.98
N ALA A 200 10.27 -6.59 6.77
CA ALA A 200 8.87 -6.71 7.20
C ALA A 200 7.89 -6.60 6.03
N LEU A 201 8.24 -5.88 4.96
CA LEU A 201 7.45 -5.76 3.73
C LEU A 201 7.76 -6.87 2.71
N GLY A 202 8.67 -7.79 3.02
CA GLY A 202 9.12 -8.84 2.10
C GLY A 202 9.97 -8.30 0.95
N ILE A 203 10.51 -7.08 1.09
CA ILE A 203 11.52 -6.56 0.18
C ILE A 203 12.82 -7.28 0.54
N ALA A 204 13.22 -8.24 -0.28
CA ALA A 204 14.54 -8.83 -0.16
C ALA A 204 15.58 -7.70 -0.27
N GLU A 205 16.64 -7.76 0.55
CA GLU A 205 17.85 -7.00 0.27
C GLU A 205 18.36 -7.46 -1.11
N SER A 206 17.89 -6.80 -2.16
CA SER A 206 18.71 -6.68 -3.35
C SER A 206 19.91 -5.91 -2.86
N SER A 207 21.04 -6.61 -2.73
CA SER A 207 22.35 -5.98 -2.71
C SER A 207 22.31 -4.86 -3.74
N SER A 208 22.29 -3.62 -3.28
CA SER A 208 22.27 -2.44 -4.11
C SER A 208 23.65 -2.24 -4.73
N SER A 209 24.04 -3.19 -5.57
CA SER A 209 24.46 -2.86 -6.90
C SER A 209 23.21 -2.88 -7.76
N VAL A 210 22.64 -1.70 -8.00
CA VAL A 210 22.01 -1.45 -9.30
C VAL A 210 23.11 -1.66 -10.34
N GLN A 211 23.31 -2.91 -10.74
CA GLN A 211 23.71 -3.18 -12.09
C GLN A 211 22.42 -3.03 -12.86
N ASP A 212 22.38 -1.96 -13.64
CA ASP A 212 21.57 -1.85 -14.84
C ASP A 212 21.63 -3.24 -15.52
N ASP A 213 20.60 -4.08 -15.35
CA ASP A 213 20.40 -5.25 -16.21
C ASP A 213 19.88 -4.73 -17.54
N ASP A 214 20.73 -3.93 -18.16
CA ASP A 214 20.73 -3.63 -19.57
C ASP A 214 21.12 -4.94 -20.29
N VAL A 215 20.48 -5.17 -21.40
CA VAL A 215 20.48 -6.47 -22.09
C VAL A 215 21.90 -6.87 -22.50
N ARG A 216 22.41 -7.95 -21.88
CA ARG A 216 23.43 -8.91 -22.37
C ARG A 216 24.76 -8.33 -22.85
N ASP A 217 25.78 -8.48 -22.01
CA ASP A 217 27.19 -8.47 -22.45
C ASP A 217 27.95 -9.72 -21.99
N ASP A 218 27.31 -10.89 -22.11
CA ASP A 218 27.94 -12.18 -21.82
C ASP A 218 28.97 -12.52 -22.90
N VAL A 219 30.23 -12.17 -22.64
CA VAL A 219 31.37 -12.67 -23.39
C VAL A 219 31.55 -14.15 -23.02
N LEU A 220 31.12 -15.04 -23.92
CA LEU A 220 31.29 -16.48 -23.74
C LEU A 220 32.77 -16.85 -23.93
N GLY A 221 33.41 -17.36 -22.88
CA GLY A 221 34.77 -17.87 -22.89
C GLY A 221 34.79 -19.39 -23.07
N PHE A 222 35.52 -19.90 -24.06
CA PHE A 222 35.78 -21.33 -24.19
C PHE A 222 37.27 -21.59 -24.39
N ALA A 223 37.77 -22.65 -23.74
CA ALA A 223 39.13 -23.11 -23.88
C ALA A 223 39.32 -23.73 -25.27
N THR A 224 40.28 -23.22 -26.02
CA THR A 224 40.68 -23.72 -27.34
C THR A 224 42.20 -23.68 -27.46
N ASN A 225 42.74 -24.10 -28.60
CA ASN A 225 44.17 -24.00 -28.87
C ASN A 225 44.40 -22.88 -29.87
N CYS A 226 45.45 -22.08 -29.64
CA CYS A 226 45.83 -20.99 -30.52
C CYS A 226 46.12 -21.53 -31.92
N SER A 227 45.47 -20.97 -32.94
CA SER A 227 45.54 -21.47 -34.31
C SER A 227 46.96 -21.40 -34.92
N GLU A 228 47.81 -20.52 -34.38
CA GLU A 228 49.18 -20.29 -34.87
C GLU A 228 50.22 -21.17 -34.16
N CYS A 229 50.09 -21.36 -32.84
CA CYS A 229 51.13 -22.02 -32.02
C CYS A 229 50.64 -23.24 -31.24
N GLN A 230 49.37 -23.62 -31.39
CA GLN A 230 48.70 -24.75 -30.70
C GLN A 230 48.75 -24.74 -29.17
N ALA A 231 49.22 -23.66 -28.54
CA ALA A 231 49.18 -23.50 -27.10
C ALA A 231 47.73 -23.35 -26.60
N PRO A 232 47.40 -23.87 -25.39
CA PRO A 232 46.08 -23.71 -24.81
C PRO A 232 45.80 -22.22 -24.54
N CYS A 233 44.68 -21.71 -25.04
CA CYS A 233 44.25 -20.32 -24.89
C CYS A 233 42.74 -20.22 -24.72
N GLU A 234 42.27 -19.15 -24.09
CA GLU A 234 40.84 -18.89 -23.92
C GLU A 234 40.37 -17.95 -25.03
N THR A 235 39.39 -18.38 -25.83
CA THR A 235 38.75 -17.50 -26.83
C THR A 235 37.47 -16.92 -26.25
N ARG A 236 37.35 -15.59 -26.39
CA ARG A 236 36.23 -14.79 -25.90
C ARG A 236 35.37 -14.35 -27.07
N MET A 237 34.13 -14.82 -27.11
CA MET A 237 33.18 -14.51 -28.19
C MET A 237 32.07 -13.61 -27.65
N LYS A 238 31.84 -12.48 -28.33
CA LYS A 238 30.67 -11.60 -28.10
C LYS A 238 29.70 -11.79 -29.25
N LEU A 239 28.47 -12.20 -28.96
CA LEU A 239 27.39 -12.26 -29.93
C LEU A 239 26.84 -10.84 -30.15
N THR A 240 27.26 -10.19 -31.23
CA THR A 240 26.64 -8.96 -31.70
C THR A 240 25.40 -9.32 -32.51
N GLN A 241 24.21 -8.83 -32.12
CA GLN A 241 23.02 -8.85 -32.98
C GLN A 241 23.21 -7.90 -34.16
#